data_AF-A0A2S4LJC6-F1
#
_entry.id   AF-A0A2S4LJC6-F1
#
_cell.length_a   1.000
_cell.length_b   1.000
_cell.length_c   1.000
_cell.angle_alpha   90.00
_cell.angle_beta   90.00
_cell.angle_gamma   90.00
#
_symmetry.space_group_name_H-M   'P 1'
#
loop_
_entity.id
_entity.type
_entity.pdbx_description
1 polymer ?
#
loop_
_entity_poly.entity_id
_entity_poly.type
_entity_poly.pdbx_seq_one_letter_code
_entity_poly.pdbx_strand_id
1 'polypeptide(L)'
;MMTDRERAEQVADLLRMADRLRVPGHRHTVDMVIESQDEIRAGLRRLYRDLTGHELPREPAPRRSVLASFSPGSIAGTRATVAFRGRPRVLAARA
;
A
#
# COMPACT_ATOMS: atom_id res chain seq x y z
N MET A 1 3.58 31.30 -0.68
CA MET A 1 2.82 30.72 -1.81
C MET A 1 3.80 29.87 -2.60
N MET A 2 3.52 28.60 -2.83
CA MET A 2 4.44 27.70 -3.52
C MET A 2 4.57 28.10 -4.99
N THR A 3 5.79 28.17 -5.51
CA THR A 3 6.08 28.57 -6.89
C THR A 3 5.81 27.41 -7.86
N ASP A 4 5.60 27.71 -9.14
CA ASP A 4 5.39 26.68 -10.17
C ASP A 4 6.61 25.77 -10.35
N ARG A 5 7.81 26.28 -10.08
CA ARG A 5 9.04 25.47 -10.08
C ARG A 5 9.04 24.45 -8.95
N GLU A 6 8.74 24.88 -7.73
CA GLU A 6 8.67 23.98 -6.57
C GLU A 6 7.59 22.91 -6.78
N ARG A 7 6.45 23.27 -7.40
CA ARG A 7 5.40 22.31 -7.76
C ARG A 7 5.89 21.26 -8.75
N ALA A 8 6.60 21.67 -9.80
CA ALA A 8 7.15 20.77 -10.79
C ALA A 8 8.19 19.82 -10.18
N GLU A 9 9.05 20.32 -9.29
CA GLU A 9 10.04 19.51 -8.56
C GLU A 9 9.33 18.47 -7.67
N GLN A 10 8.30 18.86 -6.93
CA GLN A 10 7.54 17.96 -6.07
C GLN A 10 6.82 16.86 -6.85
N VAL A 11 6.25 17.18 -8.01
CA VAL A 11 5.64 16.19 -8.93
C VAL A 11 6.70 15.24 -9.49
N ALA A 12 7.85 15.75 -9.91
CA ALA A 12 8.94 14.93 -10.45
C ALA A 12 9.46 13.94 -9.40
N ASP A 13 9.58 14.35 -8.14
CA ASP A 13 10.00 13.47 -7.06
C ASP A 13 8.98 12.38 -6.76
N LEU A 14 7.67 12.70 -6.79
CA LEU A 14 6.60 11.71 -6.65
C LEU A 14 6.64 10.66 -7.76
N LEU A 15 6.87 11.08 -9.01
CA LEU A 15 7.01 10.15 -10.14
C LEU A 15 8.24 9.25 -10.00
N ARG A 16 9.38 9.80 -9.56
CA ARG A 16 10.59 9.00 -9.29
C ARG A 16 10.38 7.99 -8.16
N MET A 17 9.62 8.34 -7.13
CA MET A 17 9.27 7.41 -6.06
C MET A 17 8.35 6.30 -6.59
N ALA A 18 7.38 6.64 -7.43
CA ALA A 18 6.50 5.67 -8.06
C ALA A 18 7.26 4.70 -9.00
N ASP A 19 8.22 5.19 -9.78
CA ASP A 19 9.04 4.33 -10.65
C ASP A 19 9.90 3.31 -9.87
N ARG A 20 10.23 3.62 -8.61
CA ARG A 20 10.96 2.70 -7.72
C ARG A 20 10.07 1.59 -7.16
N LEU A 21 8.74 1.73 -7.20
CA LEU A 21 7.82 0.63 -6.88
C LEU A 21 7.86 -0.42 -7.98
N ARG A 22 8.95 -1.19 -8.04
CA ARG A 22 9.03 -2.39 -8.87
C ARG A 22 8.42 -3.59 -8.15
N VAL A 23 8.06 -4.60 -8.96
CA VAL A 23 7.51 -5.89 -8.52
C VAL A 23 8.33 -6.42 -7.34
N PRO A 24 7.67 -6.88 -6.25
CA PRO A 24 8.35 -7.46 -5.10
C PRO A 24 9.39 -8.51 -5.52
N GLY A 25 10.57 -8.44 -4.93
CA GLY A 25 11.69 -9.31 -5.26
C GLY A 25 12.51 -9.64 -4.01
N HIS A 26 13.58 -10.42 -4.15
CA HIS A 26 14.37 -10.87 -3.00
C HIS A 26 15.03 -9.73 -2.19
N ARG A 27 15.08 -8.50 -2.73
CA ARG A 27 15.56 -7.26 -2.08
C ARG A 27 14.45 -6.24 -1.80
N HIS A 28 13.21 -6.53 -2.17
CA HIS A 28 12.05 -5.65 -1.98
C HIS A 28 10.92 -6.46 -1.39
N THR A 29 10.81 -6.40 -0.07
CA THR A 29 9.76 -7.09 0.66
C THR A 29 8.41 -6.41 0.41
N VAL A 30 7.33 -7.15 0.65
CA VAL A 30 5.97 -6.61 0.57
C VAL A 30 5.79 -5.42 1.53
N ASP A 31 6.36 -5.50 2.74
CA ASP A 31 6.28 -4.41 3.72
C ASP A 31 6.95 -3.13 3.21
N MET A 32 8.13 -3.22 2.60
CA MET A 32 8.81 -2.06 2.01
C MET A 32 8.01 -1.43 0.87
N VAL A 33 7.33 -2.25 0.06
CA VAL A 33 6.46 -1.78 -1.02
C VAL A 33 5.24 -1.05 -0.44
N ILE A 34 4.65 -1.57 0.63
CA ILE A 34 3.51 -0.93 1.31
C ILE A 34 3.93 0.41 1.92
N GLU A 35 5.05 0.46 2.63
CA GLU A 35 5.59 1.69 3.21
C GLU A 35 5.83 2.76 2.13
N SER A 36 6.47 2.36 1.03
CA SER A 36 6.74 3.26 -0.11
C SER A 36 5.45 3.79 -0.77
N GLN A 37 4.39 2.97 -0.83
CA GLN A 37 3.07 3.39 -1.33
C GLN A 37 2.42 4.43 -0.42
N ASP A 38 2.50 4.24 0.90
CA ASP A 38 1.95 5.17 1.88
C ASP A 38 2.66 6.52 1.84
N GLU A 39 3.98 6.53 1.64
CA GLU A 39 4.76 7.76 1.44
C GLU A 39 4.31 8.53 0.20
N ILE A 40 4.17 7.86 -0.95
CA ILE A 40 3.69 8.48 -2.19
C ILE A 40 2.28 9.04 -2.02
N ARG A 41 1.39 8.28 -1.37
CA ARG A 41 0.00 8.72 -1.10
C ARG A 41 -0.04 9.94 -0.18
N ALA A 42 0.82 10.00 0.84
CA ALA A 42 0.94 11.16 1.72
C ALA A 42 1.43 12.39 0.96
N GLY A 43 2.46 12.23 0.11
CA GLY A 43 2.99 13.30 -0.74
C GLY A 43 1.96 13.85 -1.72
N LEU A 44 1.20 12.98 -2.39
CA LEU A 44 0.11 13.37 -3.29
C LEU A 44 -1.00 14.16 -2.58
N ARG A 45 -1.39 13.74 -1.36
CA ARG A 45 -2.39 14.46 -0.56
C ARG A 45 -1.90 15.86 -0.16
N ARG A 46 -0.62 15.97 0.20
CA ARG A 46 -0.01 17.26 0.52
C ARG A 46 0.00 18.16 -0.71
N LEU A 47 0.46 17.66 -1.86
CA LEU A 47 0.47 18.41 -3.12
C LEU A 47 -0.94 18.89 -3.48
N TYR A 48 -1.95 18.03 -3.38
CA TYR A 48 -3.34 18.42 -3.65
C TYR A 48 -3.82 19.52 -2.70
N ARG A 49 -3.51 19.43 -1.40
CA ARG A 49 -3.84 20.47 -0.43
C ARG A 49 -3.13 21.78 -0.76
N ASP A 50 -1.86 21.73 -1.13
CA ASP A 50 -1.06 22.91 -1.45
C ASP A 50 -1.56 23.59 -2.75
N LEU A 51 -2.16 22.83 -3.67
CA LEU A 51 -2.74 23.34 -4.92
C LEU A 51 -4.17 23.87 -4.77
N THR A 52 -5.01 23.17 -4.00
CA THR A 52 -6.47 23.42 -3.97
C THR A 52 -6.95 24.06 -2.67
N GLY A 53 -6.14 24.04 -1.61
CA GLY A 53 -6.54 24.43 -0.27
C GLY A 53 -7.47 23.41 0.42
N HIS A 54 -7.85 22.33 -0.26
CA HIS A 54 -8.78 21.32 0.23
C HIS A 54 -8.05 20.05 0.68
N GLU A 55 -8.59 19.39 1.71
CA GLU A 55 -8.14 18.06 2.08
C GLU A 55 -8.88 17.01 1.26
N LEU A 56 -8.17 16.03 0.69
CA LEU A 56 -8.83 14.86 0.13
C LEU A 56 -9.54 14.10 1.26
N PRO A 57 -10.80 13.67 1.04
CA PRO A 57 -11.46 12.78 1.97
C PRO A 57 -10.60 11.52 2.16
N ARG A 58 -10.42 11.12 3.42
CA ARG A 58 -9.71 9.87 3.73
C ARG A 58 -10.59 8.72 3.28
N GLU A 59 -10.19 8.08 2.19
CA GLU A 59 -10.74 6.78 1.83
C GLU A 59 -10.50 5.81 2.99
N PRO A 60 -11.52 5.06 3.45
CA PRO A 60 -11.33 4.09 4.51
C PRO A 60 -10.23 3.12 4.08
N ALA A 61 -9.35 2.76 5.02
CA ALA A 61 -8.32 1.77 4.73
C ALA A 61 -9.00 0.56 4.07
N PRO A 62 -8.49 0.06 2.93
CA PRO A 62 -9.04 -1.15 2.35
C PRO A 62 -9.09 -2.18 3.47
N ARG A 63 -10.27 -2.75 3.72
CA ARG A 63 -10.47 -3.76 4.76
C ARG A 63 -9.37 -4.79 4.52
N ARG A 64 -8.39 -4.78 5.44
CA ARG A 64 -7.18 -5.57 5.51
C ARG A 64 -7.32 -6.85 4.68
N SER A 65 -6.36 -7.10 3.77
CA SER A 65 -6.29 -8.30 2.92
C SER A 65 -6.99 -9.46 3.61
N VAL A 66 -8.21 -9.70 3.16
CA VAL A 66 -9.11 -10.60 3.86
C VAL A 66 -8.41 -11.93 3.80
N LEU A 67 -8.35 -12.64 4.93
CA LEU A 67 -7.91 -14.04 5.00
C LEU A 67 -8.49 -14.91 3.85
N ALA A 68 -9.60 -14.48 3.24
CA ALA A 68 -10.25 -15.03 2.06
C ALA A 68 -9.50 -14.84 0.72
N SER A 69 -8.56 -13.91 0.59
CA SER A 69 -7.79 -13.69 -0.65
C SER A 69 -6.76 -14.79 -0.93
N PHE A 70 -6.40 -15.58 0.10
CA PHE A 70 -5.52 -16.73 -0.02
C PHE A 70 -6.34 -18.00 0.24
N SER A 71 -6.88 -18.59 -0.83
CA SER A 71 -7.51 -19.90 -0.71
C SER A 71 -6.42 -20.93 -0.38
N PRO A 72 -6.53 -21.69 0.73
CA PRO A 72 -5.60 -22.77 1.01
C PRO A 72 -5.69 -23.80 -0.11
N GLY A 73 -4.55 -24.13 -0.72
CA GLY A 73 -4.51 -25.02 -1.87
C GLY A 73 -3.12 -25.16 -2.49
N SER A 74 -3.01 -26.10 -3.43
CA SER A 74 -1.82 -26.26 -4.26
C SER A 74 -1.73 -25.13 -5.28
N ILE A 75 -0.57 -24.48 -5.38
CA ILE A 75 -0.32 -23.49 -6.43
C ILE A 75 -0.09 -24.26 -7.73
N ALA A 76 -0.90 -23.99 -8.75
CA ALA A 76 -0.83 -24.67 -10.04
C ALA A 76 0.61 -24.64 -10.61
N GLY A 77 1.10 -25.81 -11.02
CA GLY A 77 2.46 -25.97 -11.56
C GLY A 77 3.57 -26.12 -10.51
N THR A 78 3.24 -26.19 -9.21
CA THR A 78 4.24 -26.39 -8.14
C THR A 78 3.84 -27.51 -7.19
N ARG A 79 4.82 -28.08 -6.48
CA ARG A 79 4.55 -28.95 -5.30
C ARG A 79 4.29 -28.16 -4.02
N ALA A 80 4.29 -26.82 -4.09
CA ALA A 80 4.10 -25.95 -2.94
C ALA A 80 2.61 -25.87 -2.58
N THR A 81 2.33 -25.97 -1.28
CA THR A 81 1.00 -25.75 -0.71
C THR A 81 1.04 -24.50 0.16
N VAL A 82 0.02 -23.66 0.05
CA VAL A 82 -0.13 -22.50 0.94
C VAL A 82 -0.62 -23.00 2.30
N ALA A 83 0.30 -23.23 3.22
CA ALA A 83 -0.01 -23.57 4.61
C ALA A 83 -0.24 -22.30 5.43
N PHE A 84 -1.47 -21.78 5.41
CA PHE A 84 -1.80 -20.61 6.22
C PHE A 84 -1.97 -21.00 7.71
N ARG A 85 -1.02 -20.60 8.57
CA ARG A 85 -1.10 -20.76 10.03
C ARG A 85 -1.50 -19.45 10.71
N GLY A 86 -2.76 -19.05 10.56
CA GLY A 86 -3.33 -18.00 11.41
C GLY A 86 -3.72 -18.58 12.77
N ARG A 87 -3.17 -18.05 13.86
CA ARG A 87 -3.70 -18.33 15.22
C ARG A 87 -5.12 -17.77 15.31
N PRO A 88 -6.15 -18.57 15.63
CA PRO A 88 -7.47 -18.03 15.92
C PRO A 88 -7.37 -17.24 17.23
N ARG A 89 -7.47 -15.91 17.16
CA ARG A 89 -7.84 -15.10 18.33
C ARG A 89 -9.33 -15.34 18.57
N VAL A 90 -9.60 -16.45 19.25
CA VAL A 90 -10.73 -16.75 20.13
C VAL A 90 -11.84 -15.68 20.09
N LEU A 91 -12.85 -15.93 19.25
CA LEU A 91 -14.23 -15.57 19.54
C LEU A 91 -14.71 -16.48 20.68
N ALA A 92 -14.28 -16.19 21.91
CA ALA A 92 -14.94 -16.66 23.12
C ALA A 92 -15.49 -15.43 23.85
N ALA A 93 -16.52 -14.86 23.26
CA ALA A 93 -17.50 -14.07 23.98
C ALA A 93 -18.83 -14.22 23.23
N ARG A 94 -19.74 -14.98 23.87
CA ARG A 94 -21.16 -15.19 23.53
C ARG A 94 -21.48 -16.25 22.46
N ALA A 95 -21.80 -17.46 22.91
CA ALA A 95 -23.18 -17.96 23.01
C ALA A 95 -23.18 -19.20 23.91
#